data_AF-A0A816EU63-F1
#
_entry.id   AF-A0A816EU63-F1
#
_cell.length_a   1.000
_cell.length_b   1.000
_cell.length_c   1.000
_cell.angle_alpha   90.00
_cell.angle_beta   90.00
_cell.angle_gamma   90.00
#
_symmetry.space_group_name_H-M   'P 1'
#
loop_
_entity.id
_entity.type
_entity.pdbx_description
1 polymer ?
#
loop_
_entity_poly.entity_id
_entity_poly.type
_entity_poly.pdbx_seq_one_letter_code
_entity_poly.pdbx_strand_id
1 'polypeptide(L)'
;MMNNPSNEVKISPSSKTMISAACSYLIRGIRELNLYSNNPLWTSTLTRTEQIHSTRLFLILTSISLLSVIGYVSLSVHTYEVTRNKFSISDFERLQARYP
;
A
#
# COMPACT_ATOMS: atom_id res chain seq x y z
N MET A 1 -46.60 9.63 -28.57
CA MET A 1 -45.15 9.35 -28.57
C MET A 1 -44.53 10.17 -27.45
N MET A 2 -44.25 9.56 -26.31
CA MET A 2 -43.70 10.23 -25.12
C MET A 2 -42.17 10.10 -25.14
N ASN A 3 -41.49 11.24 -25.09
CA ASN A 3 -40.04 11.33 -24.93
C ASN A 3 -39.64 10.90 -23.52
N ASN A 4 -38.64 10.03 -23.42
CA ASN A 4 -38.03 9.60 -22.17
C ASN A 4 -36.81 10.52 -21.93
N PRO A 5 -36.73 11.31 -20.84
CA PRO A 5 -35.53 12.07 -20.56
C PRO A 5 -34.50 11.17 -19.87
N SER A 6 -33.35 11.03 -20.52
CA SER A 6 -32.15 10.38 -19.98
C SER A 6 -31.76 11.02 -18.64
N ASN A 7 -31.72 10.21 -17.58
CA ASN A 7 -31.21 10.58 -16.26
C ASN A 7 -29.69 10.78 -16.33
N GLU A 8 -29.24 11.98 -16.67
CA GLU A 8 -27.89 12.43 -16.35
C GLU A 8 -27.79 12.62 -14.83
N VAL A 9 -27.12 11.67 -14.15
CA VAL A 9 -26.71 11.81 -12.76
C VAL A 9 -25.67 12.95 -12.69
N LYS A 10 -26.15 14.19 -12.54
CA LYS A 10 -25.32 15.35 -12.21
C LYS A 10 -24.74 15.14 -10.82
N ILE A 11 -23.53 14.60 -10.78
CA ILE A 11 -22.70 14.56 -9.57
C ILE A 11 -22.51 16.01 -9.11
N SER A 12 -23.15 16.37 -8.00
CA SER A 12 -23.17 17.71 -7.43
C SER A 12 -21.74 18.26 -7.24
N PRO A 13 -21.46 19.53 -7.59
CA PRO A 13 -20.15 20.16 -7.46
C PRO A 13 -19.62 20.21 -6.01
N SER A 14 -20.50 20.02 -5.01
CA SER A 14 -20.17 20.02 -3.58
C SER A 14 -19.35 18.80 -3.11
N SER A 15 -19.47 17.64 -3.76
CA SER A 15 -18.69 16.45 -3.37
C SER A 15 -17.25 16.53 -3.86
N LYS A 16 -17.03 17.12 -5.04
CA LYS A 16 -15.70 17.35 -5.61
C LYS A 16 -14.87 18.33 -4.77
N THR A 17 -15.50 19.36 -4.21
CA THR A 17 -14.85 20.32 -3.29
C THR A 17 -14.55 19.75 -1.91
N MET A 18 -15.39 18.84 -1.39
CA MET A 18 -15.07 18.14 -0.13
C MET A 18 -13.89 17.16 -0.29
N ILE A 19 -13.86 16.40 -1.38
CA ILE A 19 -12.76 15.45 -1.64
C ILE A 19 -11.45 16.21 -1.84
N SER A 20 -11.46 17.31 -2.61
CA SER A 20 -10.24 18.10 -2.80
C SER A 20 -9.75 18.71 -1.49
N ALA A 21 -10.64 19.22 -0.64
CA ALA A 21 -10.28 19.74 0.68
C ALA A 21 -9.71 18.65 1.60
N ALA A 22 -10.33 17.46 1.63
CA ALA A 22 -9.82 16.32 2.41
C ALA A 22 -8.43 15.88 1.93
N CYS A 23 -8.24 15.78 0.61
CA CYS A 23 -6.93 15.49 0.03
C CYS A 23 -5.89 16.57 0.38
N SER A 24 -6.24 17.86 0.29
CA SER A 24 -5.33 18.94 0.68
C SER A 24 -4.97 18.89 2.17
N TYR A 25 -5.93 18.56 3.05
CA TYR A 25 -5.68 18.37 4.48
C TYR A 25 -4.76 17.19 4.75
N LEU A 26 -4.97 16.06 4.08
CA LEU A 26 -4.12 14.88 4.20
C LEU A 26 -2.70 15.15 3.69
N ILE A 27 -2.57 15.77 2.53
CA ILE A 27 -1.27 16.13 1.95
C ILE A 27 -0.53 17.08 2.89
N ARG A 28 -1.23 18.09 3.45
CA ARG A 28 -0.65 19.02 4.40
C ARG A 28 -0.24 18.32 5.69
N GLY A 29 -1.08 17.43 6.22
CA GLY A 29 -0.78 16.59 7.38
C GLY A 29 0.47 15.73 7.17
N ILE A 30 0.58 15.06 6.03
CA ILE A 30 1.76 14.26 5.65
C ILE A 30 3.01 15.15 5.49
N ARG A 31 2.84 16.37 4.97
CA ARG A 31 3.96 17.30 4.75
C ARG A 31 4.50 17.88 6.05
N GLU A 32 3.63 18.11 7.02
CA GLU A 32 3.94 18.61 8.36
C GLU A 32 4.26 17.47 9.36
N LEU A 33 4.04 16.21 8.95
CA LEU A 33 4.27 15.05 9.78
C LEU A 33 5.76 14.95 10.17
N ASN A 34 5.99 15.01 11.46
CA ASN A 34 7.30 14.80 12.06
C ASN A 34 7.13 13.85 13.24
N LEU A 35 7.58 12.60 13.08
CA LEU A 35 7.47 11.57 14.12
C LEU A 35 8.41 11.80 15.30
N TYR A 36 9.40 12.69 15.14
CA TYR A 36 10.44 12.95 16.14
C TYR A 36 10.25 14.28 16.88
N SER A 37 9.20 15.06 16.57
CA SER A 37 8.99 16.41 17.11
C SER A 37 8.79 16.45 18.63
N ASN A 38 8.21 15.40 19.22
CA ASN A 38 7.84 15.36 20.63
C ASN A 38 8.85 14.56 21.48
N ASN A 39 9.98 14.14 20.92
CA ASN A 39 10.95 13.32 21.63
C ASN A 39 12.13 14.17 22.15
N PRO A 40 12.27 14.35 23.49
CA PRO A 40 13.28 15.22 24.08
C PRO A 40 14.72 14.80 23.73
N LEU A 41 14.94 13.50 23.47
CA LEU A 41 16.23 12.94 23.03
C LEU A 41 16.64 13.40 21.62
N TRP A 42 15.68 13.53 20.71
CA TRP A 42 15.95 13.84 19.30
C TRP A 42 15.89 15.33 19.03
N THR A 43 15.09 16.09 19.80
CA THR A 43 15.02 17.55 19.68
C THR A 43 16.31 18.28 20.07
N SER A 44 17.12 17.71 20.96
CA SER A 44 18.43 18.27 21.33
C SER A 44 19.53 17.96 20.30
N THR A 45 19.33 16.93 19.47
CA THR A 45 20.37 16.39 18.59
C THR A 45 20.12 16.69 17.11
N LEU A 46 18.85 16.68 16.68
CA LEU A 46 18.45 16.91 15.29
C LEU A 46 17.67 18.21 15.14
N THR A 47 18.02 18.96 14.10
CA THR A 47 17.24 20.11 13.64
C THR A 47 15.86 19.66 13.14
N ARG A 48 14.87 20.57 13.16
CA ARG A 48 13.50 20.29 12.67
C ARG A 48 13.50 19.75 11.24
N THR A 49 14.39 20.25 10.38
CA THR A 49 14.50 19.81 8.98
C THR A 49 14.95 18.36 8.88
N GLU A 50 15.96 17.97 9.66
CA GLU A 50 16.47 16.59 9.71
C GLU A 50 15.41 15.62 10.26
N GLN A 51 14.65 16.03 11.27
CA GLN A 51 13.55 15.22 11.80
C GLN A 51 12.47 14.94 10.75
N ILE A 52 12.13 15.93 9.91
CA ILE A 52 11.20 15.76 8.79
C ILE A 52 11.79 14.79 7.75
N HIS A 53 13.09 14.90 7.43
CA HIS A 53 13.74 14.01 6.47
C HIS A 53 13.78 12.56 6.98
N SER A 54 14.16 12.37 8.24
CA SER A 54 14.13 11.05 8.89
C SER A 54 12.72 10.46 8.94
N THR A 55 11.70 11.28 9.21
CA THR A 55 10.30 10.83 9.18
C THR A 55 9.90 10.32 7.79
N ARG A 56 10.26 11.06 6.73
CA ARG A 56 9.98 10.63 5.36
C ARG A 56 10.71 9.35 4.99
N LEU A 57 11.99 9.26 5.35
CA LEU A 57 12.80 8.07 5.09
C LEU A 57 12.22 6.85 5.81
N PHE A 58 11.82 7.01 7.07
CA PHE A 58 11.16 5.97 7.87
C PHE A 58 9.89 5.47 7.18
N LEU A 59 8.99 6.37 6.77
CA LEU A 59 7.75 5.99 6.09
C LEU A 59 8.00 5.24 4.78
N ILE A 60 8.98 5.67 3.98
CA ILE A 60 9.36 4.99 2.73
C ILE A 60 9.87 3.59 3.04
N LEU A 61 10.80 3.45 3.98
CA LEU A 61 11.38 2.15 4.36
C LEU A 61 10.33 1.19 4.94
N THR A 62 9.46 1.68 5.81
CA THR A 62 8.34 0.88 6.35
C THR A 62 7.38 0.44 5.24
N SER A 63 7.09 1.32 4.28
CA SER A 63 6.23 0.98 3.14
C SER A 63 6.86 -0.10 2.26
N ILE A 64 8.15 0.03 1.95
CA ILE A 64 8.90 -0.99 1.19
C ILE A 64 8.90 -2.32 1.95
N SER A 65 9.20 -2.29 3.25
CA SER A 65 9.21 -3.49 4.10
C SER A 65 7.85 -4.19 4.10
N LEU A 66 6.76 -3.44 4.25
CA LEU A 66 5.41 -3.98 4.21
C LEU A 66 5.09 -4.61 2.85
N LEU A 67 5.44 -3.94 1.75
CA LEU A 67 5.26 -4.47 0.40
C LEU A 67 6.05 -5.76 0.18
N SER A 68 7.28 -5.85 0.70
CA SER A 68 8.08 -7.07 0.64
C SER A 68 7.43 -8.22 1.40
N VAL A 69 6.87 -7.98 2.59
CA VAL A 69 6.14 -8.99 3.37
C VAL A 69 4.90 -9.46 2.61
N ILE A 70 4.10 -8.53 2.08
CA ILE A 70 2.91 -8.87 1.30
C ILE A 70 3.28 -9.71 0.07
N GLY A 71 4.32 -9.30 -0.67
CA GLY A 71 4.83 -10.04 -1.82
C GLY A 71 5.29 -11.44 -1.45
N TYR A 72 6.05 -11.57 -0.36
CA TYR A 72 6.52 -12.85 0.15
C TYR A 72 5.35 -13.78 0.51
N VAL A 73 4.41 -13.30 1.34
CA VAL A 73 3.23 -14.08 1.75
C VAL A 73 2.42 -14.51 0.54
N SER A 74 2.20 -13.61 -0.42
CA SER A 74 1.47 -13.91 -1.66
C SER A 74 2.16 -15.01 -2.46
N LEU A 75 3.49 -14.93 -2.61
CA LEU A 75 4.28 -15.94 -3.30
C LEU A 75 4.25 -17.29 -2.57
N SER A 76 4.34 -17.29 -1.24
CA SER A 76 4.27 -18.49 -0.41
C SER A 76 2.91 -19.17 -0.53
N VAL A 77 1.82 -18.41 -0.49
CA VAL A 77 0.46 -18.93 -0.68
C VAL A 77 0.29 -19.52 -2.07
N HIS A 78 0.73 -18.81 -3.13
CA HIS A 78 0.65 -19.31 -4.49
C HIS A 78 1.47 -20.60 -4.67
N THR A 79 2.70 -20.62 -4.17
CA THR A 79 3.56 -21.80 -4.21
C THR A 79 2.91 -22.97 -3.49
N TYR A 80 2.38 -22.74 -2.29
CA TYR A 80 1.66 -23.76 -1.53
C TYR A 80 0.45 -24.30 -2.29
N GLU A 81 -0.35 -23.43 -2.90
CA GLU A 81 -1.51 -23.83 -3.68
C GLU A 81 -1.11 -24.68 -4.90
N VAL A 82 -0.07 -24.28 -5.63
CA VAL A 82 0.45 -25.04 -6.77
C VAL A 82 0.97 -26.40 -6.31
N THR A 83 1.80 -26.44 -5.26
CA THR A 83 2.43 -27.66 -4.76
C THR A 83 1.44 -28.63 -4.12
N ARG A 84 0.33 -28.15 -3.54
CA ARG A 84 -0.64 -29.02 -2.85
C ARG A 84 -1.87 -29.35 -3.68
N ASN A 85 -2.44 -28.37 -4.37
CA ASN A 85 -3.75 -28.50 -5.00
C ASN A 85 -3.67 -28.70 -6.52
N LYS A 86 -2.58 -28.29 -7.17
CA LYS A 86 -2.38 -28.43 -8.62
C LYS A 86 -1.25 -29.39 -8.97
N PHE A 87 -0.73 -30.12 -7.99
CA PHE A 87 0.31 -31.11 -8.20
C PHE A 87 -0.24 -32.23 -9.09
N SER A 88 0.27 -32.32 -10.31
CA SER A 88 -0.25 -33.25 -11.30
C SER A 88 0.47 -34.60 -11.24
N ILE A 89 -0.16 -35.65 -11.75
CA ILE A 89 0.46 -36.98 -11.87
C ILE A 89 1.74 -36.93 -12.72
N SER A 90 1.81 -36.05 -13.72
CA SER A 90 3.02 -35.89 -14.54
C SER A 90 4.17 -35.22 -13.78
N ASP A 91 3.90 -34.39 -12.77
CA ASP A 91 4.93 -33.86 -11.87
C ASP A 91 5.48 -34.95 -10.95
N PHE A 92 4.63 -35.89 -10.52
CA PHE A 92 5.02 -37.06 -9.74
C PHE A 92 5.92 -38.01 -10.56
N GLU A 93 5.51 -38.33 -11.79
CA GLU A 93 6.31 -39.17 -12.71
C GLU A 93 7.68 -38.53 -13.01
N ARG A 94 7.72 -37.20 -13.19
CA ARG A 94 8.98 -36.45 -13.37
C ARG A 94 9.89 -36.49 -12.14
N LEU A 95 9.33 -36.40 -10.94
CA LEU A 95 10.10 -36.46 -9.69
C LEU A 95 10.66 -37.85 -9.43
N GLN A 96 9.83 -38.89 -9.64
CA GLN A 96 10.23 -40.29 -9.49
C GLN A 96 11.32 -40.68 -10.50
N ALA A 97 11.27 -40.15 -11.72
CA ALA A 97 12.33 -40.36 -12.72
C ALA A 97 13.65 -39.65 -12.37
N ARG A 98 13.61 -38.58 -11.55
CA ARG A 98 14.80 -37.79 -11.17
C ARG A 98 15.45 -38.28 -9.87
N TYR A 99 14.70 -38.91 -8.99
CA TYR A 99 15.18 -39.52 -7.73
C TYR A 99 14.63 -40.94 -7.61
N PRO A 100 15.35 -41.96 -8.12
CA PRO A 100 14.94 -43.36 -8.05
C PRO A 100 15.03 -43.93 -6.63
#